data_AF-A0AA97E0M4-F1
#
_entry.id   AF-A0AA97E0M4-F1
#
_cell.length_a   1.000
_cell.length_b   1.000
_cell.length_c   1.000
_cell.angle_alpha   90.00
_cell.angle_beta   90.00
_cell.angle_gamma   90.00
#
_symmetry.space_group_name_H-M   'P 1'
#
loop_
_entity.id
_entity.type
_entity.pdbx_description
1 polymer ?
#
loop_
_entity_poly.entity_id
_entity_poly.type
_entity_poly.pdbx_seq_one_letter_code
_entity_poly.pdbx_strand_id
1 'polypeptide(L)'
;MYIFKQPNIGGEVVCHQDSTFLYTRLMSVIGLWFAIEEATLENGCLWGVPQGHNVGLLKRFERVSPESIETKMVTLKEHQWHQDELVALPVPTGSLVILNGEFPHLSYANRSDKSRHAYALHAIDQDCEYPKENWLQSNVNNGFQLFHS
;
A
#
# COMPACT_ATOMS: atom_id res chain seq x y z
N MET A 1 -1.03 9.74 2.18
CA MET A 1 0.30 10.06 1.61
C MET A 1 0.12 10.75 0.26
N TYR A 2 1.04 11.64 -0.14
CA TYR A 2 1.10 12.16 -1.51
C TYR A 2 2.39 11.64 -2.17
N ILE A 3 2.27 11.05 -3.34
CA ILE A 3 3.34 10.32 -4.05
C ILE A 3 3.63 11.06 -5.34
N PHE A 4 4.81 11.65 -5.46
CA PHE A 4 5.15 12.54 -6.58
C PHE A 4 5.63 11.79 -7.84
N LYS A 5 6.43 10.72 -7.70
CA LYS A 5 7.17 10.07 -8.81
C LYS A 5 7.68 11.11 -9.81
N GLN A 6 8.72 11.82 -9.39
CA GLN A 6 9.36 12.88 -10.18
C GLN A 6 9.83 12.35 -11.55
N PRO A 7 9.84 13.19 -12.60
CA PRO A 7 10.39 12.82 -13.90
C PRO A 7 11.81 12.25 -13.79
N ASN A 8 12.10 11.19 -14.55
CA ASN A 8 13.39 10.48 -14.65
C ASN A 8 13.93 9.79 -13.39
N ILE A 9 13.64 10.34 -12.20
CA ILE A 9 14.23 9.92 -10.91
C ILE A 9 13.19 9.39 -9.92
N GLY A 10 11.92 9.29 -10.31
CA GLY A 10 10.86 8.78 -9.45
C GLY A 10 11.13 7.33 -9.06
N GLY A 11 11.53 7.10 -7.81
CA GLY A 11 11.96 5.78 -7.32
C GLY A 11 10.90 4.69 -7.45
N GLU A 12 11.34 3.45 -7.64
CA GLU A 12 10.44 2.29 -7.64
C GLU A 12 9.85 2.02 -6.25
N VAL A 13 8.68 1.38 -6.25
CA VAL A 13 8.11 0.75 -5.06
C VAL A 13 8.04 -0.73 -5.35
N VAL A 14 8.80 -1.52 -4.61
CA VAL A 14 8.86 -2.99 -4.79
C VAL A 14 7.54 -3.66 -4.43
N CYS A 15 7.35 -4.90 -4.90
CA CYS A 15 6.13 -5.66 -4.63
C CYS A 15 5.89 -5.86 -3.14
N HIS A 16 4.71 -5.45 -2.68
CA HIS A 16 4.29 -5.54 -1.29
C HIS A 16 2.76 -5.65 -1.18
N GLN A 17 2.30 -5.94 0.04
CA GLN A 17 0.89 -5.89 0.44
C GLN A 17 0.76 -4.76 1.47
N ASP A 18 -0.22 -3.88 1.34
CA ASP A 18 -0.43 -2.75 2.27
C ASP A 18 -0.56 -3.22 3.72
N SER A 19 -1.22 -4.36 3.89
CA SER A 19 -1.39 -5.01 5.19
C SER A 19 -0.10 -5.49 5.85
N THR A 20 1.02 -5.48 5.13
CA THR A 20 2.34 -5.64 5.73
C THR A 20 2.63 -4.49 6.68
N PHE A 21 2.25 -3.27 6.31
CA PHE A 21 2.55 -2.06 7.08
C PHE A 21 1.39 -1.58 7.95
N LEU A 22 0.16 -1.94 7.57
CA LEU A 22 -1.07 -1.58 8.28
C LEU A 22 -1.87 -2.86 8.56
N TYR A 23 -1.69 -3.46 9.74
CA TYR A 23 -2.31 -4.75 10.04
C TYR A 23 -3.55 -4.59 10.92
N THR A 24 -4.58 -5.40 10.68
CA THR A 24 -5.72 -5.57 11.58
C THR A 24 -5.96 -7.05 11.85
N ARG A 25 -6.46 -7.40 13.05
CA ARG A 25 -6.95 -8.76 13.30
C ARG A 25 -8.32 -8.90 12.64
N LEU A 26 -8.42 -9.89 11.76
CA LEU A 26 -9.29 -9.86 10.56
C LEU A 26 -8.81 -8.77 9.59
N MET A 27 -8.54 -9.15 8.35
CA MET A 27 -7.94 -8.28 7.35
C MET A 27 -8.99 -7.31 6.81
N SER A 28 -8.86 -6.03 7.17
CA SER A 28 -9.85 -4.99 6.82
C SER A 28 -9.30 -3.81 6.04
N VAL A 29 -7.97 -3.78 5.81
CA VAL A 29 -7.32 -2.63 5.18
C VAL A 29 -7.77 -2.49 3.73
N ILE A 30 -8.17 -1.28 3.38
CA ILE A 30 -8.45 -0.86 2.00
C ILE A 30 -7.56 0.35 1.68
N GLY A 31 -6.78 0.23 0.61
CA GLY A 31 -6.04 1.35 0.02
C GLY A 31 -6.90 2.05 -1.03
N LEU A 32 -7.01 3.37 -0.94
CA LEU A 32 -7.61 4.22 -1.97
C LEU A 32 -6.50 5.05 -2.60
N TRP A 33 -6.23 4.81 -3.88
CA TRP A 33 -5.19 5.49 -4.63
C TRP A 33 -5.82 6.34 -5.73
N PHE A 34 -5.62 7.65 -5.64
CA PHE A 34 -6.18 8.65 -6.55
C PHE A 34 -5.09 9.13 -7.51
N ALA A 35 -5.31 8.93 -8.82
CA ALA A 35 -4.48 9.51 -9.87
C ALA A 35 -4.67 11.02 -9.91
N ILE A 36 -3.70 11.79 -9.41
CA ILE A 36 -3.71 13.26 -9.55
C ILE A 36 -3.21 13.67 -10.94
N GLU A 37 -2.36 12.85 -11.53
CA GLU A 37 -1.92 12.92 -12.92
C GLU A 37 -2.18 11.56 -13.60
N GLU A 38 -2.19 11.54 -14.93
CA GLU A 38 -2.27 10.29 -15.71
C GLU A 38 -1.12 9.34 -15.32
N ALA A 39 -1.44 8.07 -15.15
CA ALA A 39 -0.48 7.03 -14.82
C ALA A 39 -0.36 6.06 -16.00
N THR A 40 0.84 5.99 -16.58
CA THR A 40 1.18 5.17 -17.75
C THR A 40 2.29 4.18 -17.41
N LEU A 41 2.63 3.30 -18.35
CA LEU A 41 3.73 2.36 -18.18
C LEU A 41 5.08 3.10 -18.01
N GLU A 42 5.25 4.21 -18.72
CA GLU A 42 6.49 4.98 -18.80
C GLU A 42 6.73 5.84 -17.55
N ASN A 43 5.67 6.38 -16.94
CA ASN A 43 5.77 7.24 -15.77
C ASN A 43 5.51 6.51 -14.42
N GLY A 44 5.38 5.19 -14.46
CA GLY A 44 5.31 4.34 -13.28
C GLY A 44 3.90 4.21 -12.69
N CYS A 45 2.96 3.71 -13.51
CA CYS A 45 1.66 3.22 -13.06
C CYS A 45 1.79 2.08 -12.04
N LEU A 46 0.67 1.72 -11.43
CA LEU A 46 0.60 0.55 -10.57
C LEU A 46 0.66 -0.73 -11.41
N TRP A 47 1.15 -1.79 -10.79
CA TRP A 47 1.08 -3.16 -11.25
C TRP A 47 0.63 -4.03 -10.09
N GLY A 48 -0.04 -5.14 -10.36
CA GLY A 48 -0.39 -6.10 -9.31
C GLY A 48 -0.62 -7.50 -9.85
N VAL A 49 -0.70 -8.47 -8.95
CA VAL A 49 -0.97 -9.87 -9.31
C VAL A 49 -2.47 -10.14 -9.13
N PRO A 50 -3.24 -10.33 -10.21
CA PRO A 50 -4.66 -10.66 -10.12
C PRO A 50 -4.88 -11.85 -9.19
N GLN A 51 -5.88 -11.77 -8.31
CA GLN A 51 -6.18 -12.81 -7.31
C GLN A 51 -5.06 -13.09 -6.28
N GLY A 52 -3.95 -12.35 -6.28
CA GLY A 52 -2.84 -12.57 -5.36
C GLY A 52 -3.21 -12.39 -3.87
N HIS A 53 -4.25 -11.60 -3.57
CA HIS A 53 -4.77 -11.46 -2.20
C HIS A 53 -5.24 -12.80 -1.60
N ASN A 54 -5.62 -13.79 -2.42
CA ASN A 54 -6.02 -15.11 -1.93
C ASN A 54 -4.87 -15.94 -1.35
N VAL A 55 -3.61 -15.53 -1.56
CA VAL A 55 -2.44 -16.18 -0.94
C VAL A 55 -2.33 -15.83 0.55
N GLY A 56 -2.98 -14.74 0.97
CA GLY A 56 -2.91 -14.17 2.32
C GLY A 56 -1.69 -13.29 2.54
N LEU A 57 -1.63 -12.66 3.70
CA LEU A 57 -0.52 -11.79 4.10
C LEU A 57 0.81 -12.55 4.28
N LEU A 58 1.88 -12.05 3.64
CA LEU A 58 3.20 -12.70 3.67
C LEU A 58 4.11 -12.20 4.80
N LYS A 59 4.04 -10.91 5.13
CA LYS A 59 4.95 -10.25 6.07
C LYS A 59 4.21 -9.25 6.96
N ARG A 60 4.80 -8.90 8.09
CA ARG A 60 4.36 -7.79 8.96
C ARG A 60 5.55 -6.90 9.29
N PHE A 61 5.38 -5.61 9.10
CA PHE A 61 6.27 -4.56 9.56
C PHE A 61 5.71 -4.03 10.88
N GLU A 62 6.33 -4.44 11.98
CA GLU A 62 5.82 -4.20 13.32
C GLU A 62 6.92 -3.66 14.25
N ARG A 63 6.51 -2.99 15.32
CA ARG A 63 7.39 -2.58 16.42
C ARG A 63 7.92 -3.84 17.12
N VAL A 64 9.14 -3.76 17.65
CA VAL A 64 9.75 -4.88 18.40
C VAL A 64 8.99 -5.19 19.70
N SER A 65 8.31 -4.19 20.26
CA SER A 65 7.33 -4.27 21.34
C SER A 65 6.33 -3.11 21.23
N PRO A 66 5.13 -3.18 21.84
CA PRO A 66 4.10 -2.13 21.72
C PRO A 66 4.57 -0.70 22.01
N GLU A 67 5.43 -0.53 23.02
CA GLU A 67 5.96 0.75 23.47
C GLU A 67 7.22 1.21 22.70
N SER A 68 7.79 0.35 21.84
CA SER A 68 9.02 0.67 21.11
C SER A 68 8.76 1.49 19.86
N ILE A 69 9.73 2.34 19.50
CA ILE A 69 9.80 2.98 18.18
C ILE A 69 10.60 2.16 17.16
N GLU A 70 11.37 1.18 17.63
CA GLU A 70 12.15 0.29 16.77
C GLU A 70 11.22 -0.71 16.09
N THR A 71 11.42 -0.90 14.79
CA THR A 71 10.59 -1.75 13.94
C THR A 71 11.40 -2.90 13.35
N LYS A 72 10.75 -4.03 13.12
CA LYS A 72 11.27 -5.22 12.46
C LYS A 72 10.32 -5.69 11.37
N MET A 73 10.86 -6.41 10.40
CA MET A 73 10.06 -7.14 9.42
C MET A 73 9.96 -8.60 9.86
N VAL A 74 8.74 -9.09 10.07
CA VAL A 74 8.44 -10.48 10.43
C VAL A 74 7.87 -11.19 9.20
N THR A 75 8.48 -12.28 8.78
CA THR A 75 7.91 -13.13 7.73
C THR A 75 6.88 -14.07 8.33
N LEU A 76 5.65 -14.01 7.82
CA LEU A 76 4.56 -14.92 8.19
C LEU A 76 4.52 -16.14 7.28
N LYS A 77 4.78 -15.93 5.99
CA LYS A 77 4.73 -16.96 4.96
C LYS A 77 5.74 -16.64 3.86
N GLU A 78 6.49 -17.65 3.45
CA GLU A 78 7.38 -17.54 2.29
C GLU A 78 6.56 -17.70 1.01
N HIS A 79 6.69 -16.72 0.12
CA HIS A 79 6.10 -16.74 -1.21
C HIS A 79 6.85 -15.74 -2.09
N GLN A 80 6.98 -16.06 -3.38
CA GLN A 80 7.63 -15.21 -4.37
C GLN A 80 6.65 -14.97 -5.50
N TRP A 81 6.40 -13.70 -5.79
CA TRP A 81 5.63 -13.27 -6.95
C TRP A 81 6.53 -13.27 -8.18
N HIS A 82 6.08 -13.88 -9.26
CA HIS A 82 6.79 -13.90 -10.52
C HIS A 82 6.41 -12.70 -11.39
N GLN A 83 7.34 -12.23 -12.22
CA GLN A 83 7.12 -11.02 -13.02
C GLN A 83 6.05 -11.20 -14.09
N ASP A 84 5.89 -12.41 -14.62
CA ASP A 84 4.88 -12.77 -15.62
C ASP A 84 3.46 -12.85 -15.05
N GLU A 85 3.30 -12.85 -13.72
CA GLU A 85 2.00 -12.76 -13.05
C GLU A 85 1.49 -11.31 -12.91
N LEU A 86 2.38 -10.32 -13.08
CA LEU A 86 2.04 -8.92 -12.89
C LEU A 86 1.26 -8.36 -14.09
N VAL A 87 0.16 -7.68 -13.79
CA VAL A 87 -0.65 -6.95 -14.76
C VAL A 87 -0.56 -5.45 -14.47
N ALA A 88 -0.26 -4.67 -15.51
CA ALA A 88 -0.18 -3.22 -15.43
C ALA A 88 -1.57 -2.59 -15.29
N LEU A 89 -1.64 -1.49 -14.54
CA LEU A 89 -2.85 -0.72 -14.29
C LEU A 89 -2.65 0.75 -14.68
N PRO A 90 -2.48 1.07 -15.98
CA PRO A 90 -2.46 2.46 -16.44
C PRO A 90 -3.86 3.06 -16.34
N VAL A 91 -3.96 4.31 -15.88
CA VAL A 91 -5.24 4.99 -15.63
C VAL A 91 -5.16 6.49 -15.94
N PRO A 92 -6.25 7.11 -16.43
CA PRO A 92 -6.29 8.56 -16.65
C PRO A 92 -6.34 9.33 -15.33
N THR A 93 -6.02 10.62 -15.39
CA THR A 93 -6.18 11.57 -14.27
C THR A 93 -7.59 11.52 -13.67
N GLY A 94 -7.69 11.60 -12.35
CA GLY A 94 -8.96 11.56 -11.61
C GLY A 94 -9.47 10.14 -11.31
N SER A 95 -8.79 9.10 -11.80
CA SER A 95 -9.15 7.71 -11.50
C SER A 95 -8.90 7.36 -10.03
N LEU A 96 -9.80 6.59 -9.44
CA LEU A 96 -9.61 5.93 -8.15
C LEU A 96 -9.34 4.43 -8.37
N VAL A 97 -8.21 3.94 -7.85
CA VAL A 97 -7.90 2.52 -7.74
C VAL A 97 -8.11 2.10 -6.29
N ILE A 98 -8.93 1.07 -6.09
CA ILE A 98 -9.22 0.50 -4.76
C ILE A 98 -8.41 -0.78 -4.62
N LEU A 99 -7.61 -0.87 -3.55
CA LEU A 99 -6.70 -1.98 -3.28
C LEU A 99 -7.15 -2.70 -2.01
N ASN A 100 -7.35 -4.01 -2.10
CA ASN A 100 -7.44 -4.85 -0.90
C ASN A 100 -6.07 -4.86 -0.19
N GLY A 101 -6.04 -4.85 1.15
CA GLY A 101 -4.80 -4.77 1.92
C GLY A 101 -3.82 -5.92 1.67
N GLU A 102 -4.32 -7.09 1.28
CA GLU A 102 -3.52 -8.27 0.93
C GLU A 102 -3.21 -8.35 -0.57
N PHE A 103 -3.65 -7.38 -1.39
CA PHE A 103 -3.36 -7.37 -2.81
C PHE A 103 -1.88 -7.02 -3.08
N PRO A 104 -1.09 -7.93 -3.67
CA PRO A 104 0.30 -7.66 -3.99
C PRO A 104 0.40 -6.68 -5.16
N HIS A 105 1.08 -5.57 -4.94
CA HIS A 105 1.22 -4.52 -5.93
C HIS A 105 2.58 -3.80 -5.85
N LEU A 106 2.96 -3.16 -6.96
CA LEU A 106 4.21 -2.43 -7.12
C LEU A 106 4.06 -1.23 -8.04
N SER A 107 5.11 -0.41 -8.15
CA SER A 107 5.25 0.54 -9.27
C SER A 107 6.70 0.69 -9.69
N TYR A 108 7.00 0.47 -10.97
CA TYR A 108 8.34 0.66 -11.51
C TYR A 108 8.79 2.12 -11.48
N ALA A 109 10.10 2.36 -11.51
CA ALA A 109 10.66 3.71 -11.54
C ALA A 109 10.09 4.56 -12.69
N ASN A 110 9.83 5.83 -12.43
CA ASN A 110 9.45 6.78 -13.47
C ASN A 110 10.69 7.14 -14.28
N ARG A 111 10.75 6.70 -15.55
CA ARG A 111 11.84 7.02 -16.48
C ARG A 111 11.44 8.01 -17.57
N SER A 112 10.22 8.53 -17.49
CA SER A 112 9.70 9.53 -18.42
C SER A 112 10.09 10.95 -18.02
N ASP A 113 9.80 11.90 -18.90
CA ASP A 113 9.95 13.35 -18.67
C ASP A 113 8.74 13.99 -17.96
N LYS A 114 7.70 13.21 -17.63
CA LYS A 114 6.49 13.67 -16.93
C LYS A 114 6.44 13.12 -15.51
N SER A 115 5.89 13.89 -14.59
CA SER A 115 5.61 13.43 -13.22
C SER A 115 4.45 12.43 -13.21
N ARG A 116 4.28 11.74 -12.07
CA ARG A 116 3.10 10.92 -11.78
C ARG A 116 2.65 11.11 -10.34
N HIS A 117 1.93 12.19 -10.12
CA HIS A 117 1.38 12.51 -8.82
C HIS A 117 0.18 11.62 -8.48
N ALA A 118 0.14 11.17 -7.23
CA ALA A 118 -0.99 10.43 -6.69
C ALA A 118 -1.22 10.77 -5.23
N TYR A 119 -2.47 10.72 -4.80
CA TYR A 119 -2.84 10.78 -3.40
C TYR A 119 -3.31 9.40 -2.94
N ALA A 120 -2.81 8.93 -1.81
CA ALA A 120 -3.17 7.63 -1.26
C ALA A 120 -3.68 7.79 0.17
N LEU A 121 -4.76 7.12 0.51
CA LEU A 121 -5.26 6.99 1.88
C LEU A 121 -5.64 5.54 2.15
N HIS A 122 -5.56 5.13 3.41
CA HIS A 122 -5.96 3.79 3.83
C HIS A 122 -7.09 3.89 4.83
N ALA A 123 -8.06 3.01 4.70
CA ALA A 123 -9.15 2.83 5.64
C ALA A 123 -9.05 1.43 6.26
N ILE A 124 -9.56 1.29 7.46
CA ILE A 124 -9.72 0.02 8.18
C ILE A 124 -11.14 -0.05 8.71
N ASP A 125 -11.62 -1.26 8.95
CA ASP A 125 -12.88 -1.45 9.67
C ASP A 125 -12.67 -1.12 11.16
N GLN A 126 -13.55 -0.28 11.71
CA GLN A 126 -13.52 0.14 13.12
C GLN A 126 -13.69 -1.05 14.07
N ASP A 127 -14.43 -2.08 13.66
CA ASP A 127 -14.69 -3.25 14.49
C ASP A 127 -13.52 -4.24 14.52
N CYS A 128 -12.50 -4.02 13.67
CA CYS A 128 -11.30 -4.84 13.65
C CYS A 128 -10.24 -4.31 14.63
N GLU A 129 -9.59 -5.22 15.35
CA GLU A 129 -8.49 -4.86 16.25
C GLU A 129 -7.31 -4.31 15.45
N TYR A 130 -6.84 -3.11 15.81
CA TYR A 130 -5.60 -2.52 15.29
C TYR A 130 -4.48 -2.70 16.31
N PRO A 131 -3.52 -3.62 16.10
CA PRO A 131 -2.55 -3.96 17.15
C PRO A 131 -1.60 -2.81 17.48
N LYS A 132 -1.16 -2.76 18.74
CA LYS A 132 -0.23 -1.74 19.24
C LYS A 132 1.18 -1.85 18.64
N GLU A 133 1.48 -3.02 18.09
CA GLU A 133 2.73 -3.30 17.39
C GLU A 133 2.75 -2.74 15.96
N ASN A 134 1.65 -2.24 15.41
CA ASN A 134 1.73 -1.49 14.15
C ASN A 134 2.66 -0.28 14.32
N TRP A 135 3.52 -0.03 13.33
CA TRP A 135 4.50 1.07 13.39
C TRP A 135 3.79 2.42 13.57
N LEU A 136 2.69 2.62 12.82
CA LEU A 136 1.79 3.75 12.95
C LEU A 136 0.81 3.50 14.08
N GLN A 137 0.71 4.46 15.02
CA GLN A 137 -0.31 4.46 16.07
C GLN A 137 -0.99 5.83 16.05
N SER A 138 -2.26 5.90 16.45
CA SER A 138 -2.90 7.19 16.65
C SER A 138 -2.35 7.82 17.93
N ASN A 139 -1.87 9.07 17.82
CA ASN A 139 -1.40 9.86 18.96
C ASN A 139 -2.54 10.64 19.64
N VAL A 140 -3.79 10.46 19.17
CA VAL A 140 -4.95 11.24 19.63
C VAL A 140 -5.79 10.36 20.54
N ASN A 141 -6.27 10.91 21.66
CA ASN A 141 -7.17 10.24 22.61
C ASN A 141 -8.45 9.64 21.97
N ASN A 142 -8.75 9.99 20.72
CA ASN A 142 -9.94 9.59 19.97
C ASN A 142 -9.67 8.56 18.85
N GLY A 143 -8.48 7.97 18.75
CA GLY A 143 -8.18 6.95 17.73
C GLY A 143 -7.98 7.52 16.32
N PHE A 144 -8.14 6.69 15.29
CA PHE A 144 -8.14 7.15 13.89
C PHE A 144 -9.48 7.84 13.56
N GLN A 145 -9.45 8.81 12.64
CA GLN A 145 -10.66 9.54 12.25
C GLN A 145 -11.64 8.64 11.51
N LEU A 146 -12.93 8.78 11.81
CA LEU A 146 -14.00 8.09 11.09
C LEU A 146 -14.16 8.67 9.69
N PHE A 147 -14.45 7.80 8.72
CA PHE A 147 -14.65 8.20 7.33
C PHE A 147 -16.02 8.85 7.09
N HIS A 148 -16.99 8.57 7.96
CA HIS A 148 -18.34 9.13 7.94
C HIS A 148 -18.79 9.45 9.37
N SER A 149 -19.76 10.37 9.48
CA SER A 149 -20.37 10.83 10.74
C SER A 149 -21.56 9.98 11.15
#